data_AF-A0A8T2QWW3-F1
#
_entry.id   AF-A0A8T2QWW3-F1
#
_cell.length_a   1.000
_cell.length_b   1.000
_cell.length_c   1.000
_cell.angle_alpha   90.00
_cell.angle_beta   90.00
_cell.angle_gamma   90.00
#
_symmetry.space_group_name_H-M   'P 1'
#
loop_
_entity.id
_entity.type
_entity.pdbx_description
1 polymer ?
#
loop_
_entity_poly.entity_id
_entity_poly.type
_entity_poly.pdbx_seq_one_letter_code
_entity_poly.pdbx_strand_id
1 'polypeptide(L)'
;MAMHPFCYKVVTKDVDFASAKPYMSDDYLKIMWRRIELLTVVLDMGYNFLFSDADIIWLRNPFPYLRKDMDFQIATDRFNGDPSSHENAPNGGYMLSRSTERTRKFYRLWYESRLTYPNKHDQDAFIELRHNIFMNDIQMKMAYLDTAIFSSFCSHWLYNMSMSVTIHANCCNGLNNKLRNLQAILQDWKKFIVNGNGERTWSSPEGCPLYPV
;
A
#
# COMPACT_ATOMS: atom_id res chain seq x y z
N MET A 1 2.39 -17.55 -21.87
CA MET A 1 1.96 -17.27 -20.48
C MET A 1 0.54 -17.77 -20.31
N ALA A 2 0.28 -18.64 -19.35
CA ALA A 2 -1.08 -19.04 -18.99
C ALA A 2 -1.61 -18.06 -17.94
N MET A 3 -2.85 -17.59 -18.12
CA MET A 3 -3.51 -16.74 -17.13
C MET A 3 -3.82 -17.57 -15.88
N HIS A 4 -3.55 -17.03 -14.70
CA HIS A 4 -3.80 -17.74 -13.45
C HIS A 4 -5.32 -18.00 -13.28
N PRO A 5 -5.76 -19.17 -12.78
CA PRO A 5 -7.19 -19.51 -12.65
C PRO A 5 -8.01 -18.51 -11.82
N PHE A 6 -7.34 -17.77 -10.93
CA PHE A 6 -7.94 -16.75 -10.06
C PHE A 6 -7.61 -15.32 -10.51
N CYS A 7 -7.27 -15.12 -11.79
CA CYS A 7 -7.08 -13.81 -12.38
C CYS A 7 -8.42 -13.31 -12.94
N TYR A 8 -9.02 -12.34 -12.27
CA TYR A 8 -10.29 -11.75 -12.68
C TYR A 8 -10.06 -10.39 -13.31
N LYS A 9 -10.61 -10.18 -14.51
CA LYS A 9 -10.66 -8.85 -15.12
C LYS A 9 -11.76 -8.05 -14.44
N VAL A 10 -11.38 -6.97 -13.77
CA VAL A 10 -12.33 -5.99 -13.23
C VAL A 10 -12.90 -5.20 -14.41
N VAL A 11 -14.19 -5.40 -14.71
CA VAL A 11 -14.87 -4.70 -15.81
C VAL A 11 -15.48 -3.42 -15.28
N THR A 12 -15.12 -2.29 -15.88
CA THR A 12 -15.66 -0.96 -15.58
C THR A 12 -16.45 -0.44 -16.76
N LYS A 13 -17.67 0.06 -16.50
CA LYS A 13 -18.56 0.55 -17.58
C LYS A 13 -18.12 1.91 -18.13
N ASP A 14 -17.52 2.76 -17.30
CA ASP A 14 -17.38 4.20 -17.60
C ASP A 14 -15.93 4.68 -17.75
N VAL A 15 -14.93 3.84 -17.47
CA VAL A 15 -13.51 4.23 -17.55
C VAL A 15 -12.65 3.07 -18.00
N ASP A 16 -11.80 3.31 -19.01
CA ASP A 16 -10.73 2.41 -19.39
C ASP A 16 -9.48 2.67 -18.52
N PHE A 17 -9.12 1.66 -17.73
CA PHE A 17 -7.99 1.66 -16.81
C PHE A 17 -6.76 0.94 -17.37
N ALA A 18 -6.75 0.57 -18.65
CA ALA A 18 -5.62 -0.13 -19.27
C ALA A 18 -4.37 0.76 -19.42
N SER A 19 -4.55 2.07 -19.56
CA SER A 19 -3.46 3.04 -19.73
C SER A 19 -3.10 3.75 -18.43
N ALA A 20 -1.82 4.13 -18.30
CA ALA A 20 -1.34 4.93 -17.18
C ALA A 20 -2.11 6.26 -17.13
N LYS A 21 -2.63 6.60 -15.94
CA LYS A 21 -3.33 7.87 -15.70
C LYS A 21 -2.41 8.83 -14.94
N PRO A 22 -2.36 10.11 -15.32
CA PRO A 22 -1.62 11.12 -14.55
C PRO A 22 -2.12 11.17 -13.11
N TYR A 23 -1.19 11.36 -12.18
CA TYR A 23 -1.51 11.54 -10.76
C TYR A 23 -2.53 12.67 -10.58
N MET A 24 -3.53 12.43 -9.73
CA MET A 24 -4.63 13.37 -9.44
C MET A 24 -5.53 13.77 -10.61
N SER A 25 -5.40 13.15 -11.79
CA SER A 25 -6.41 13.29 -12.84
C SER A 25 -7.75 12.66 -12.43
N ASP A 26 -8.86 13.10 -13.05
CA ASP A 26 -10.19 12.55 -12.79
C ASP A 26 -10.24 11.02 -12.96
N ASP A 27 -9.59 10.50 -14.00
CA ASP A 27 -9.50 9.06 -14.24
C ASP A 27 -8.68 8.35 -13.15
N TYR A 28 -7.60 8.96 -12.66
CA TYR A 28 -6.84 8.43 -11.53
C TYR A 28 -7.70 8.34 -10.27
N LEU A 29 -8.44 9.40 -9.93
CA LEU A 29 -9.35 9.40 -8.78
C LEU A 29 -10.40 8.29 -8.91
N LYS A 30 -10.98 8.10 -10.11
CA LYS A 30 -11.92 7.00 -10.39
C LYS A 30 -11.27 5.62 -10.19
N ILE A 31 -10.00 5.42 -10.57
CA ILE A 31 -9.27 4.16 -10.32
C ILE A 31 -9.16 3.92 -8.81
N MET A 32 -8.67 4.91 -8.06
CA MET A 32 -8.43 4.78 -6.62
C MET A 32 -9.74 4.46 -5.87
N TRP A 33 -10.84 5.14 -6.22
CA TRP A 33 -12.14 4.85 -5.61
C TRP A 33 -12.72 3.51 -6.05
N ARG A 34 -12.53 3.10 -7.31
CA ARG A 34 -12.93 1.76 -7.77
C ARG A 34 -12.17 0.65 -7.03
N ARG A 35 -10.89 0.87 -6.70
CA ARG A 35 -10.12 -0.06 -5.86
C ARG A 35 -10.82 -0.27 -4.51
N ILE A 36 -11.20 0.80 -3.81
CA ILE A 36 -11.87 0.70 -2.51
C ILE A 36 -13.22 -0.01 -2.64
N GLU A 37 -14.02 0.28 -3.68
CA GLU A 37 -15.28 -0.42 -3.95
C GLU A 37 -15.07 -1.93 -4.13
N LEU A 38 -14.11 -2.32 -4.97
CA LEU A 38 -13.81 -3.74 -5.21
C LEU A 38 -13.37 -4.45 -3.93
N LEU A 39 -12.47 -3.84 -3.15
CA LEU A 39 -12.02 -4.38 -1.88
C LEU A 39 -13.17 -4.49 -0.86
N THR A 40 -14.14 -3.59 -0.91
CA THR A 40 -15.37 -3.67 -0.11
C THR A 40 -16.19 -4.91 -0.47
N VAL A 41 -16.36 -5.20 -1.77
CA VAL A 41 -17.06 -6.42 -2.24
C VAL A 41 -16.36 -7.68 -1.74
N VAL A 42 -15.02 -7.74 -1.79
CA VAL A 42 -14.25 -8.89 -1.28
C VAL A 42 -14.52 -9.13 0.20
N LEU A 43 -14.61 -8.06 1.01
CA LEU A 43 -14.95 -8.16 2.42
C LEU A 43 -16.39 -8.59 2.65
N ASP A 44 -17.34 -8.09 1.87
CA ASP A 44 -18.75 -8.46 1.94
C ASP A 44 -18.97 -9.94 1.58
N MET A 45 -18.11 -10.52 0.73
CA MET A 45 -18.07 -11.96 0.46
C MET A 45 -17.45 -12.80 1.60
N GLY A 46 -16.95 -12.17 2.66
CA GLY A 46 -16.37 -12.86 3.82
C GLY A 46 -14.86 -13.14 3.73
N TYR A 47 -14.16 -12.65 2.71
CA TYR A 47 -12.73 -12.93 2.53
C TYR A 47 -11.84 -11.91 3.24
N ASN A 48 -10.82 -12.41 3.92
CA ASN A 48 -9.65 -11.61 4.29
C ASN A 48 -8.79 -11.41 3.04
N PHE A 49 -8.11 -10.27 2.91
CA PHE A 49 -7.20 -10.05 1.80
C PHE A 49 -5.93 -9.33 2.22
N LEU A 50 -4.86 -9.62 1.48
CA LEU A 50 -3.62 -8.86 1.46
C LEU A 50 -3.53 -8.16 0.10
N PHE A 51 -3.59 -6.84 0.10
CA PHE A 51 -3.46 -6.01 -1.08
C PHE A 51 -2.01 -5.52 -1.22
N SER A 52 -1.52 -5.46 -2.46
CA SER A 52 -0.22 -4.92 -2.82
C SER A 52 -0.32 -4.25 -4.20
N ASP A 53 0.24 -3.06 -4.32
CA ASP A 53 0.48 -2.43 -5.61
C ASP A 53 1.50 -3.26 -6.42
N ALA A 54 1.46 -3.08 -7.74
CA ALA A 54 2.27 -3.88 -8.69
C ALA A 54 3.76 -3.52 -8.67
N ASP A 55 4.11 -2.37 -8.11
CA ASP A 55 5.47 -1.84 -7.98
C ASP A 55 6.04 -2.03 -6.56
N ILE A 56 5.60 -3.12 -5.90
CA ILE A 56 6.14 -3.60 -4.63
C ILE A 56 6.90 -4.91 -4.86
N ILE A 57 8.17 -4.95 -4.44
CA ILE A 57 8.94 -6.19 -4.37
C ILE A 57 8.70 -6.88 -3.04
N TRP A 58 8.43 -8.18 -3.10
CA TRP A 58 8.29 -9.04 -1.93
C TRP A 58 9.58 -9.82 -1.73
N LEU A 59 10.31 -9.49 -0.66
CA LEU A 59 11.62 -10.07 -0.34
C LEU A 59 11.49 -11.28 0.58
N ARG A 60 10.49 -11.26 1.48
CA ARG A 60 10.25 -12.29 2.50
C ARG A 60 8.76 -12.57 2.66
N ASN A 61 8.45 -13.65 3.38
CA ASN A 61 7.08 -13.90 3.83
C ASN A 61 6.64 -12.79 4.81
N PRO A 62 5.56 -12.03 4.52
CA PRO A 62 5.15 -10.92 5.39
C PRO A 62 4.34 -11.35 6.60
N PHE A 63 3.71 -12.53 6.58
CA PHE A 63 2.78 -12.95 7.65
C PHE A 63 3.38 -13.00 9.06
N PRO A 64 4.67 -13.36 9.28
CA PRO A 64 5.29 -13.28 10.60
C PRO A 64 5.37 -11.86 11.18
N TYR A 65 5.34 -10.83 10.33
CA TYR A 65 5.47 -9.42 10.72
C TYR A 65 4.13 -8.69 10.81
N LEU A 66 3.03 -9.35 10.45
CA LEU A 66 1.68 -8.81 10.50
C LEU A 66 0.99 -9.21 11.81
N ARG A 67 0.33 -8.25 12.47
CA ARG A 67 -0.37 -8.49 13.74
C ARG A 67 -1.65 -9.32 13.52
N LYS A 68 -1.87 -10.34 14.35
CA LYS A 68 -3.02 -11.26 14.22
C LYS A 68 -4.32 -10.70 14.79
N ASP A 69 -4.21 -9.80 15.76
CA ASP A 69 -5.29 -9.22 16.55
C ASP A 69 -5.88 -7.92 15.97
N MET A 70 -5.45 -7.53 14.77
CA MET A 70 -5.88 -6.31 14.07
C MET A 70 -6.98 -6.58 13.05
N ASP A 71 -7.93 -5.67 12.90
CA ASP A 71 -8.94 -5.70 11.83
C ASP A 71 -8.31 -5.26 10.50
N PHE A 72 -7.46 -4.23 10.54
CA PHE A 72 -6.85 -3.58 9.37
C PHE A 72 -5.41 -3.17 9.64
N GLN A 73 -4.52 -3.35 8.67
CA GLN A 73 -3.14 -2.90 8.75
C GLN A 73 -2.71 -2.29 7.43
N ILE A 74 -2.06 -1.13 7.46
CA ILE A 74 -1.72 -0.35 6.27
C ILE A 74 -0.26 0.10 6.32
N ALA A 75 0.41 0.07 5.16
CA ALA A 75 1.74 0.64 5.02
C ALA A 75 1.73 2.15 5.29
N THR A 76 2.91 2.72 5.48
CA THR A 76 3.06 4.16 5.68
C THR A 76 4.29 4.70 4.96
N ASP A 77 4.20 5.95 4.53
CA ASP A 77 5.33 6.67 3.93
C ASP A 77 6.24 7.28 5.02
N ARG A 78 5.70 7.52 6.22
CA ARG A 78 6.42 8.04 7.39
C ARG A 78 5.90 7.41 8.66
N PHE A 79 6.70 6.48 9.20
CA PHE A 79 6.42 5.83 10.47
C PHE A 79 7.01 6.64 11.63
N ASN A 80 6.22 6.90 12.67
CA ASN A 80 6.64 7.69 13.82
C ASN A 80 7.11 6.85 15.03
N GLY A 81 7.15 5.52 14.89
CA GLY A 81 7.53 4.58 15.95
C GLY A 81 6.37 3.98 16.73
N ASP A 82 5.15 4.51 16.59
CA ASP A 82 3.95 3.96 17.23
C ASP A 82 2.96 3.42 16.16
N PRO A 83 2.73 2.10 16.09
CA PRO A 83 1.82 1.49 15.13
C PRO A 83 0.35 1.83 15.36
N SER A 84 -0.02 2.45 16.47
CA SER A 84 -1.38 2.88 16.77
C SER A 84 -1.59 4.39 16.60
N SER A 85 -0.52 5.16 16.38
CA SER A 85 -0.61 6.61 16.26
C SER A 85 -1.24 7.02 14.94
N HIS A 86 -2.28 7.85 15.00
CA HIS A 86 -2.91 8.43 13.83
C HIS A 86 -2.03 9.44 13.09
N GLU A 87 -0.90 9.88 13.68
CA GLU A 87 0.04 10.81 13.05
C GLU A 87 0.93 10.17 11.97
N ASN A 88 0.90 8.84 11.84
CA ASN A 88 1.53 8.17 10.70
C ASN A 88 0.91 8.62 9.37
N ALA A 89 1.70 8.59 8.29
CA ALA A 89 1.24 8.91 6.94
C ALA A 89 0.84 7.63 6.20
N PRO A 90 -0.44 7.23 6.17
CA PRO A 90 -0.90 5.96 5.58
C PRO A 90 -0.65 5.91 4.07
N ASN A 91 -0.25 4.74 3.58
CA ASN A 91 -0.07 4.45 2.17
C ASN A 91 -0.88 3.20 1.78
N GLY A 92 -1.85 3.40 0.89
CA GLY A 92 -2.74 2.37 0.37
C GLY A 92 -2.10 1.37 -0.61
N GLY A 93 -0.78 1.42 -0.81
CA GLY A 93 -0.10 0.47 -1.69
C GLY A 93 0.09 -0.92 -1.08
N TYR A 94 0.00 -1.06 0.25
CA TYR A 94 0.06 -2.36 0.90
C TYR A 94 -0.83 -2.41 2.13
N MET A 95 -1.78 -3.35 2.16
CA MET A 95 -2.80 -3.43 3.22
C MET A 95 -3.21 -4.87 3.53
N LEU A 96 -3.32 -5.22 4.81
CA LEU A 96 -3.97 -6.45 5.26
C LEU A 96 -5.33 -6.10 5.89
N SER A 97 -6.40 -6.66 5.33
CA SER A 97 -7.77 -6.45 5.80
C SER A 97 -8.41 -7.77 6.19
N ARG A 98 -8.97 -7.84 7.41
CA ARG A 98 -9.77 -8.97 7.87
C ARG A 98 -11.25 -8.68 7.68
N SER A 99 -12.02 -9.65 7.21
CA SER A 99 -13.47 -9.53 7.01
C SER A 99 -14.23 -9.61 8.34
N THR A 100 -14.09 -8.56 9.14
CA THR A 100 -14.90 -8.32 10.34
C THR A 100 -16.00 -7.33 10.03
N GLU A 101 -17.04 -7.28 10.88
CA GLU A 101 -18.11 -6.31 10.72
C GLU A 101 -17.59 -4.87 10.78
N ARG A 102 -16.58 -4.61 11.62
CA ARG A 102 -15.91 -3.30 11.74
C ARG A 102 -15.22 -2.91 10.44
N THR A 103 -14.43 -3.82 9.86
CA THR A 103 -13.73 -3.57 8.59
C THR A 103 -14.71 -3.29 7.46
N ARG A 104 -15.82 -4.04 7.36
CA ARG A 104 -16.85 -3.79 6.33
C ARG A 104 -17.50 -2.41 6.50
N LYS A 105 -17.85 -2.02 7.72
CA LYS A 105 -18.40 -0.69 8.02
C LYS A 105 -17.40 0.41 7.64
N PHE A 106 -16.13 0.22 8.01
CA PHE A 106 -15.04 1.13 7.67
C PHE A 106 -14.88 1.29 6.15
N TYR A 107 -14.78 0.20 5.38
CA TYR A 107 -14.59 0.27 3.94
C TYR A 107 -15.74 0.96 3.21
N ARG A 108 -16.99 0.77 3.67
CA ARG A 108 -18.15 1.51 3.15
C ARG A 108 -18.06 3.00 3.45
N LEU A 109 -17.73 3.38 4.69
CA LEU A 109 -17.52 4.78 5.06
C LEU A 109 -16.39 5.40 4.24
N TRP A 110 -15.30 4.66 4.06
CA TRP A 110 -14.16 5.09 3.26
C TRP A 110 -14.56 5.32 1.81
N TYR A 111 -15.25 4.38 1.18
CA TYR A 111 -15.74 4.55 -0.18
C TYR A 111 -16.69 5.75 -0.32
N GLU A 112 -17.65 5.90 0.61
CA GLU A 112 -18.63 6.98 0.59
C GLU A 112 -18.01 8.37 0.81
N SER A 113 -16.87 8.46 1.50
CA SER A 113 -16.20 9.74 1.73
C SER A 113 -15.74 10.43 0.44
N ARG A 114 -15.66 9.73 -0.69
CA ARG A 114 -15.46 10.31 -2.03
C ARG A 114 -16.49 11.40 -2.37
N LEU A 115 -17.71 11.29 -1.84
CA LEU A 115 -18.77 12.28 -2.07
C LEU A 115 -18.53 13.56 -1.26
N THR A 116 -17.93 13.43 -0.08
CA THR A 116 -17.54 14.55 0.79
C THR A 116 -16.23 15.19 0.32
N TYR A 117 -15.31 14.38 -0.22
CA TYR A 117 -13.98 14.80 -0.64
C TYR A 117 -13.73 14.48 -2.12
N PRO A 118 -14.48 15.09 -3.06
CA PRO A 118 -14.46 14.71 -4.48
C PRO A 118 -13.11 14.91 -5.17
N ASN A 119 -12.27 15.82 -4.65
CA ASN A 119 -10.95 16.14 -5.21
C ASN A 119 -9.80 15.43 -4.47
N LYS A 120 -10.11 14.50 -3.55
CA LYS A 120 -9.11 13.71 -2.81
C LYS A 120 -9.09 12.29 -3.35
N HIS A 121 -7.90 11.70 -3.38
CA HIS A 121 -7.78 10.26 -3.58
C HIS A 121 -8.04 9.52 -2.25
N ASP A 122 -8.04 8.20 -2.32
CA ASP A 122 -8.42 7.34 -1.21
C ASP A 122 -7.55 7.52 0.05
N GLN A 123 -6.23 7.68 -0.07
CA GLN A 123 -5.36 7.88 1.09
C GLN A 123 -5.61 9.25 1.76
N ASP A 124 -5.74 10.32 0.99
CA ASP A 124 -6.04 11.66 1.52
C ASP A 124 -7.41 11.69 2.21
N ALA A 125 -8.41 11.05 1.62
CA ALA A 125 -9.72 10.93 2.23
C ALA A 125 -9.68 10.06 3.49
N PHE A 126 -8.83 9.04 3.54
CA PHE A 126 -8.59 8.25 4.74
C PHE A 126 -7.97 9.10 5.87
N ILE A 127 -7.03 10.00 5.53
CA ILE A 127 -6.45 10.95 6.49
C ILE A 127 -7.53 11.85 7.08
N GLU A 128 -8.45 12.37 6.27
CA GLU A 128 -9.58 13.17 6.77
C GLU A 128 -10.49 12.35 7.70
N LEU A 129 -10.76 11.10 7.34
CA LEU A 129 -11.63 10.22 8.13
C LEU A 129 -11.03 9.88 9.49
N ARG A 130 -9.70 9.84 9.65
CA ARG A 130 -9.05 9.41 10.91
C ARG A 130 -9.45 10.27 12.13
N HIS A 131 -9.91 11.50 11.91
CA HIS A 131 -10.38 12.41 12.97
C HIS A 131 -11.91 12.45 13.09
N ASN A 132 -12.64 11.68 12.28
CA ASN A 132 -14.09 11.67 12.25
C ASN A 132 -14.67 10.87 13.43
N ILE A 133 -15.70 11.40 14.09
CA ILE A 133 -16.42 10.73 15.18
C ILE A 133 -16.92 9.33 14.79
N PHE A 134 -17.35 9.14 13.54
CA PHE A 134 -17.81 7.84 13.05
C PHE A 134 -16.70 6.79 13.03
N MET A 135 -15.44 7.20 12.82
CA MET A 135 -14.30 6.28 12.92
C MET A 135 -14.06 5.81 14.35
N ASN A 136 -14.31 6.68 15.34
CA ASN A 136 -14.23 6.31 16.76
C ASN A 136 -15.34 5.30 17.13
N ASP A 137 -16.54 5.47 16.57
CA ASP A 137 -17.67 4.56 16.83
C ASP A 137 -17.49 3.16 16.22
N ILE A 138 -16.77 3.04 15.09
CA ILE A 138 -16.50 1.73 14.48
C ILE A 138 -15.61 0.87 15.39
N GLN A 139 -14.79 1.49 16.26
CA GLN A 139 -13.85 0.80 17.17
C GLN A 139 -12.95 -0.23 16.45
N MET A 140 -12.55 0.08 15.22
CA MET A 140 -11.71 -0.80 14.40
C MET A 140 -10.30 -0.90 14.97
N LYS A 141 -9.77 -2.13 15.08
CA LYS A 141 -8.38 -2.34 15.49
C LYS A 141 -7.44 -2.14 14.29
N MET A 142 -6.72 -1.03 14.26
CA MET A 142 -5.82 -0.67 13.17
C MET A 142 -4.34 -0.75 13.57
N ALA A 143 -3.47 -1.08 12.62
CA ALA A 143 -2.02 -0.87 12.71
C ALA A 143 -1.47 -0.10 11.51
N TYR A 144 -0.54 0.81 11.75
CA TYR A 144 0.40 1.29 10.75
C TYR A 144 1.64 0.39 10.74
N LEU A 145 2.12 0.03 9.55
CA LEU A 145 3.25 -0.87 9.37
C LEU A 145 4.58 -0.12 9.36
N ASP A 146 5.55 -0.59 10.15
CA ASP A 146 6.88 0.02 10.27
C ASP A 146 7.62 0.05 8.92
N THR A 147 8.13 1.23 8.51
CA THR A 147 8.89 1.44 7.27
C THR A 147 10.24 0.71 7.25
N ALA A 148 10.79 0.32 8.40
CA ALA A 148 11.98 -0.53 8.46
C ALA A 148 11.71 -1.96 7.97
N ILE A 149 10.45 -2.42 8.07
CA ILE A 149 10.02 -3.76 7.68
C ILE A 149 9.27 -3.73 6.35
N PHE A 150 8.28 -2.84 6.23
CA PHE A 150 7.49 -2.59 5.03
C PHE A 150 7.99 -1.31 4.36
N SER A 151 9.16 -1.46 3.73
CA SER A 151 9.97 -0.35 3.24
C SER A 151 9.44 0.27 1.95
N SER A 152 9.85 1.51 1.69
CA SER A 152 9.29 2.36 0.61
C SER A 152 10.32 3.39 0.16
N PHE A 153 10.45 3.75 -1.13
CA PHE A 153 11.55 4.63 -1.60
C PHE A 153 11.51 6.02 -0.95
N CYS A 154 10.36 6.41 -0.39
CA CYS A 154 10.19 7.59 0.47
C CYS A 154 11.03 7.57 1.75
N SER A 155 11.61 6.43 2.12
CA SER A 155 12.34 6.21 3.39
C SER A 155 13.60 5.35 3.21
N HIS A 156 14.23 5.42 2.03
CA HIS A 156 15.37 4.55 1.67
C HIS A 156 16.60 4.65 2.56
N TRP A 157 16.81 5.77 3.23
CA TRP A 157 17.89 5.92 4.22
C TRP A 157 17.70 5.06 5.48
N LEU A 158 16.50 4.54 5.74
CA LEU A 158 16.21 3.65 6.88
C LEU A 158 16.40 2.17 6.55
N TYR A 159 16.74 1.84 5.30
CA TYR A 159 16.69 0.46 4.86
C TYR A 159 17.77 -0.40 5.49
N ASN A 160 17.34 -1.57 5.94
CA ASN A 160 18.23 -2.65 6.35
C ASN A 160 17.81 -3.93 5.60
N MET A 161 18.69 -4.44 4.74
CA MET A 161 18.46 -5.69 3.99
C MET A 161 18.03 -6.87 4.87
N SER A 162 18.50 -6.91 6.11
CA SER A 162 18.16 -7.99 7.05
C SER A 162 16.73 -7.88 7.58
N MET A 163 16.13 -6.69 7.56
CA MET A 163 14.79 -6.42 8.11
C MET A 163 13.71 -6.28 7.04
N SER A 164 14.03 -5.70 5.87
CA SER A 164 13.05 -5.42 4.84
C SER A 164 12.33 -6.69 4.35
N VAL A 165 11.00 -6.63 4.36
CA VAL A 165 10.07 -7.67 3.92
C VAL A 165 9.49 -7.31 2.57
N THR A 166 9.10 -6.05 2.40
CA THR A 166 8.66 -5.48 1.12
C THR A 166 9.39 -4.18 0.83
N ILE A 167 9.55 -3.83 -0.44
CA ILE A 167 10.01 -2.50 -0.86
C ILE A 167 9.05 -1.95 -1.92
N HIS A 168 8.39 -0.84 -1.61
CA HIS A 168 7.49 -0.12 -2.51
C HIS A 168 8.26 0.98 -3.28
N ALA A 169 8.08 1.05 -4.60
CA ALA A 169 8.60 2.15 -5.43
C ALA A 169 7.69 3.40 -5.47
N ASN A 170 7.02 3.69 -4.36
CA ASN A 170 6.38 4.99 -4.12
C ASN A 170 7.43 6.12 -4.03
N CYS A 171 7.03 7.39 -4.10
CA CYS A 171 7.97 8.52 -4.21
C CYS A 171 8.95 8.40 -5.40
N CYS A 172 8.63 7.61 -6.42
CA CYS A 172 9.41 7.55 -7.65
C CYS A 172 8.52 7.71 -8.87
N ASN A 173 8.70 8.81 -9.58
CA ASN A 173 7.85 9.15 -10.72
C ASN A 173 8.39 8.54 -12.01
N GLY A 174 7.48 8.07 -12.86
CA GLY A 174 7.78 7.55 -14.19
C GLY A 174 8.08 6.05 -14.21
N LEU A 175 7.43 5.34 -15.14
CA LEU A 175 7.53 3.89 -15.29
C LEU A 175 9.00 3.42 -15.44
N ASN A 176 9.78 4.11 -16.27
CA ASN A 176 11.18 3.75 -16.52
C ASN A 176 12.05 3.88 -15.27
N ASN A 177 11.82 4.90 -14.45
CA ASN A 177 12.56 5.07 -13.19
C ASN A 177 12.17 4.00 -12.18
N LYS A 178 10.87 3.70 -12.05
CA LYS A 178 10.40 2.59 -11.20
C LYS A 178 11.02 1.26 -11.64
N LEU A 179 10.95 0.91 -12.92
CA LEU A 179 11.51 -0.34 -13.44
C LEU A 179 13.02 -0.46 -13.19
N ARG A 180 13.79 0.60 -13.49
CA ARG A 180 15.25 0.61 -13.27
C ARG A 180 15.59 0.37 -11.80
N ASN A 181 14.96 1.12 -10.89
CA ASN A 181 15.27 1.03 -9.46
C ASN A 181 14.77 -0.28 -8.83
N LEU A 182 13.60 -0.78 -9.23
CA LEU A 182 13.12 -2.10 -8.80
C LEU A 182 14.04 -3.23 -9.29
N GLN A 183 14.58 -3.13 -10.51
CA GLN A 183 15.58 -4.07 -11.00
C GLN A 183 16.88 -4.03 -10.18
N ALA A 184 17.37 -2.85 -9.82
CA ALA A 184 18.55 -2.69 -8.96
C ALA A 184 18.32 -3.32 -7.58
N ILE A 185 17.19 -3.02 -6.92
CA ILE A 185 16.79 -3.63 -5.65
C ILE A 185 16.75 -5.16 -5.76
N LEU A 186 16.18 -5.71 -6.82
CA LEU A 186 16.12 -7.16 -7.00
C LEU A 186 17.52 -7.78 -7.19
N GLN A 187 18.44 -7.10 -7.87
CA GLN A 187 19.82 -7.56 -8.04
C GLN A 187 20.58 -7.54 -6.70
N ASP A 188 20.43 -6.46 -5.93
CA ASP A 188 21.05 -6.33 -4.62
C ASP A 188 20.52 -7.38 -3.64
N TRP A 189 19.21 -7.62 -3.66
CA TRP A 189 18.60 -8.68 -2.89
C TRP A 189 19.24 -10.03 -3.23
N LYS A 190 19.34 -10.38 -4.51
CA LYS A 190 19.96 -11.65 -4.97
C LYS A 190 21.40 -11.79 -4.47
N LYS A 191 22.20 -10.72 -4.49
CA LYS A 191 23.58 -10.74 -3.95
C LYS A 191 23.58 -10.97 -2.44
N PHE A 192 22.70 -10.29 -1.71
CA PHE A 192 22.60 -10.41 -0.25
C PHE A 192 22.29 -11.84 0.21
N ILE A 193 21.33 -12.53 -0.43
CA ILE A 193 20.98 -13.92 -0.09
C ILE A 193 22.09 -14.92 -0.45
N VAL A 194 22.89 -14.67 -1.50
CA VAL A 194 23.99 -15.56 -1.92
C VAL A 194 25.24 -15.36 -1.05
N ASN A 195 25.60 -14.11 -0.75
CA ASN A 195 26.86 -13.76 -0.08
C ASN A 195 26.78 -13.83 1.47
N GLY A 196 25.73 -14.43 2.04
CA GLY A 196 25.64 -14.66 3.49
C GLY A 196 25.65 -13.39 4.35
N ASN A 197 24.89 -12.36 3.96
CA ASN A 197 24.81 -11.05 4.65
C ASN A 197 26.09 -10.18 4.59
N GLY A 198 27.00 -10.43 3.63
CA GLY A 198 28.26 -9.69 3.48
C GLY A 198 28.11 -8.26 2.96
N GLU A 199 27.32 -8.05 1.89
CA GLU A 199 27.03 -6.72 1.33
C GLU A 199 25.61 -6.31 1.78
N ARG A 200 25.49 -5.24 2.57
CA ARG A 200 24.26 -4.93 3.35
C ARG A 200 23.51 -3.68 2.90
N THR A 201 23.98 -3.02 1.85
CA THR A 201 23.47 -1.71 1.43
C THR A 201 22.69 -1.84 0.15
N TRP A 202 21.49 -1.28 0.15
CA TRP A 202 20.68 -1.14 -1.06
C TRP A 202 21.27 -0.08 -1.98
N SER A 203 21.16 -0.28 -3.29
CA SER A 203 21.33 0.80 -4.26
C SER A 203 20.33 1.91 -3.97
N SER A 204 20.79 3.15 -3.95
CA SER A 204 19.90 4.31 -3.80
C SER A 204 18.97 4.43 -5.01
N PRO A 205 17.70 4.82 -4.81
CA PRO A 205 16.74 4.95 -5.89
C PRO A 205 17.03 6.21 -6.73
N GLU A 206 17.85 6.06 -7.78
CA GLU A 206 18.27 7.15 -8.65
C GLU A 206 17.09 7.79 -9.39
N GLY A 207 17.05 9.13 -9.41
CA GLY A 207 16.01 9.89 -10.10
C GLY A 207 14.63 9.85 -9.41
N CYS A 208 14.55 9.33 -8.19
CA CYS A 208 13.35 9.36 -7.37
C CYS A 208 13.49 10.49 -6.29
N PRO A 209 12.49 11.36 -6.11
CA PRO A 209 12.53 12.39 -5.08
C PRO A 209 12.59 11.80 -3.66
N LEU A 210 13.22 12.55 -2.74
CA LEU A 210 13.36 12.16 -1.32
C LEU A 210 12.07 12.33 -0.51
N TYR A 211 11.06 12.98 -1.08
CA TYR A 211 9.82 13.34 -0.39
C TYR A 211 8.59 12.87 -1.18
N PRO A 212 7.48 12.54 -0.48
CA PRO A 212 6.20 12.24 -1.12
C PRO A 212 5.77 13.37 -2.04
N VAL A 213 5.16 13.00 -3.16
CA VAL A 213 4.59 13.90 -4.17
C VAL A 213 3.10 14.04 -3.89
#